data_AF-A0A0F3IDP9-F1
#
_entry.id   AF-A0A0F3IDP9-F1
#
_cell.length_a   1.000
_cell.length_b   1.000
_cell.length_c   1.000
_cell.angle_alpha   90.00
_cell.angle_beta   90.00
_cell.angle_gamma   90.00
#
_symmetry.space_group_name_H-M   'P 1'
#
loop_
_entity.id
_entity.type
_entity.pdbx_description
1 polymer ?
#
loop_
_entity_poly.entity_id
_entity_poly.type
_entity_poly.pdbx_seq_one_letter_code
_entity_poly.pdbx_strand_id
1 'polypeptide(L)' 'WDGNGVWLCQRRLHRGHFIWPRHEEAVFLVTEAQWRWLVAGVDWQRLSALPSADWQP' A
#
# COMPACT_ATOMS: atom_id res chain seq x y z
N TRP A 1 13.72 16.19 26.48
CA TRP A 1 12.93 15.85 25.27
C TRP A 1 13.83 14.99 24.40
N ASP A 2 13.46 13.73 24.25
CA ASP A 2 14.28 12.59 23.84
C ASP A 2 14.08 12.24 22.35
N GLY A 3 13.49 13.14 21.56
CA GLY A 3 13.40 13.04 20.10
C GLY A 3 12.46 11.94 19.58
N ASN A 4 11.89 11.12 20.45
CA ASN A 4 10.97 10.05 20.08
C ASN A 4 9.54 10.58 19.97
N GLY A 5 9.24 11.22 18.83
CA GLY A 5 7.87 11.56 18.43
C GLY A 5 7.42 10.66 17.30
N VAL A 6 6.19 10.14 17.38
CA VAL A 6 5.54 9.49 16.23
C VAL A 6 4.61 10.48 15.54
N TRP A 7 4.56 10.42 14.21
CA TRP A 7 3.62 11.18 13.40
C TRP A 7 2.56 10.23 12.84
N LEU A 8 1.30 10.56 13.06
CA LEU A 8 0.16 9.88 12.45
C LEU A 8 -0.45 10.79 11.38
N CYS A 9 -0.24 10.44 10.12
CA CYS A 9 -0.88 11.10 8.99
C CYS A 9 -2.04 10.22 8.50
N GLN A 10 -3.25 10.76 8.48
CA GLN A 10 -4.42 10.07 7.93
C GLN A 10 -4.98 10.85 6.74
N ARG A 11 -5.30 10.14 5.66
CA ARG A 11 -6.02 10.69 4.50
C ARG A 11 -7.35 9.99 4.37
N ARG A 12 -8.45 10.75 4.43
CA ARG A 12 -9.78 10.20 4.22
C ARG A 12 -9.99 9.93 2.74
N LEU A 13 -10.37 8.70 2.41
CA LEU A 13 -10.80 8.35 1.05
C LEU A 13 -12.20 8.91 0.81
N HIS A 14 -12.40 9.55 -0.34
CA HIS A 14 -13.73 10.04 -0.73
C HIS A 14 -14.68 8.89 -1.09
N ARG A 15 -14.14 7.76 -1.59
CA ARG A 15 -14.84 6.52 -1.93
C ARG A 15 -13.89 5.34 -1.76
N GLY A 16 -14.44 4.13 -1.58
CA GLY A 16 -13.67 2.90 -1.42
C GLY A 16 -13.18 2.69 0.02
N HIS A 17 -12.19 1.81 0.17
CA HIS A 17 -11.58 1.49 1.45
C HIS A 17 -10.06 1.39 1.30
N PHE A 18 -9.35 1.57 2.40
CA PHE A 18 -7.89 1.46 2.42
C PHE A 18 -7.49 -0.02 2.30
N ILE A 19 -6.64 -0.32 1.31
CA ILE A 19 -6.13 -1.68 1.06
C ILE A 19 -4.82 -1.85 1.81
N TRP A 20 -4.91 -2.38 3.04
CA TRP A 20 -3.75 -2.89 3.75
C TRP A 20 -3.53 -4.37 3.38
N PRO A 21 -2.28 -4.82 3.16
CA PRO A 21 -2.01 -6.23 2.92
C PRO A 21 -2.53 -7.07 4.08
N ARG A 22 -3.41 -8.02 3.76
CA ARG A 22 -3.88 -9.04 4.70
C ARG A 22 -2.85 -10.16 4.70
N HIS A 23 -1.75 -9.97 5.42
CA HIS A 23 -0.76 -11.02 5.65
C HIS A 23 -0.60 -11.26 7.15
N GLU A 24 -0.08 -12.43 7.53
CA GLU A 24 0.22 -12.76 8.93
C GLU A 24 1.31 -11.85 9.52
N GLU A 25 2.05 -11.14 8.67
CA GLU A 25 3.09 -10.20 9.09
C GLU A 25 2.54 -8.80 9.35
N ALA A 26 2.90 -8.26 10.53
CA ALA A 26 2.53 -6.91 10.96
C ALA A 26 3.26 -5.78 10.19
N VAL A 27 4.30 -6.12 9.43
CA VAL A 27 5.18 -5.16 8.73
C VAL A 27 5.33 -5.59 7.27
N PHE A 28 5.29 -4.61 6.36
CA PHE A 28 5.46 -4.85 4.94
C PHE A 28 6.56 -3.94 4.37
N LEU A 29 7.47 -4.54 3.60
CA LEU A 29 8.45 -3.81 2.81
C LEU A 29 7.81 -3.45 1.47
N VAL A 30 7.82 -2.15 1.13
CA VAL A 30 7.25 -1.63 -0.10
C VAL A 30 8.30 -0.85 -0.87
N THR A 31 8.22 -0.89 -2.20
CA THR A 31 9.01 0.01 -3.05
C THR A 31 8.48 1.44 -2.95
N GLU A 32 9.27 2.43 -3.39
CA GLU A 32 8.82 3.82 -3.42
C GLU A 32 7.56 4.02 -4.30
N ALA A 33 7.45 3.29 -5.42
CA ALA A 33 6.27 3.35 -6.28
C ALA A 33 5.01 2.83 -5.57
N GLN A 34 5.13 1.67 -4.91
CA GLN A 34 4.05 1.09 -4.11
C GLN A 34 3.63 2.00 -2.96
N TRP A 35 4.60 2.63 -2.28
CA TRP A 35 4.34 3.61 -1.24
C TRP A 35 3.50 4.78 -1.76
N ARG A 36 3.88 5.37 -2.91
CA ARG A 36 3.14 6.49 -3.52
C ARG A 36 1.69 6.11 -3.84
N TRP A 37 1.44 4.89 -4.32
CA TRP A 37 0.09 4.40 -4.57
C TRP A 37 -0.70 4.16 -3.29
N LEU A 38 -0.07 3.56 -2.28
CA LEU A 38 -0.70 3.28 -0.99
C LEU A 38 -1.18 4.57 -0.31
N VAL A 39 -0.34 5.61 -0.24
CA VAL A 39 -0.71 6.91 0.36
C VAL A 39 -1.71 7.71 -0.49
N ALA A 40 -1.83 7.37 -1.77
CA ALA A 40 -2.87 7.90 -2.64
C ALA A 40 -4.22 7.16 -2.50
N GLY A 41 -4.24 6.02 -1.80
CA GLY A 41 -5.44 5.17 -1.66
C GLY A 41 -5.69 4.27 -2.87
N VAL A 42 -4.69 4.03 -3.71
CA VAL A 42 -4.76 3.14 -4.87
C VAL A 42 -4.59 1.69 -4.43
N ASP A 43 -5.29 0.77 -5.09
CA ASP A 43 -5.08 -0.68 -4.95
C ASP A 43 -3.71 -1.08 -5.54
N TRP A 44 -2.67 -0.84 -4.75
CA TRP A 44 -1.27 -1.03 -5.10
C TRP A 44 -0.91 -2.51 -5.31
N GLN A 45 -1.66 -3.45 -4.71
CA GLN A 45 -1.43 -4.89 -4.88
C GLN A 45 -1.78 -5.31 -6.31
N ARG A 46 -2.89 -4.81 -6.85
CA ARG A 46 -3.24 -5.04 -8.26
C ARG A 46 -2.20 -4.46 -9.22
N LEU A 47 -1.66 -3.29 -8.94
CA LEU A 47 -0.62 -2.68 -9.77
C LEU A 47 0.75 -3.36 -9.64
N SER A 48 0.97 -4.09 -8.54
CA SER A 48 2.21 -4.84 -8.28
C SER A 48 2.14 -6.29 -8.78
N ALA A 49 0.95 -6.77 -9.14
CA ALA A 49 0.80 -8.11 -9.68
C ALA A 49 1.55 -8.21 -11.01
N LEU A 50 2.48 -9.16 -11.08
CA LEU A 50 3.07 -9.53 -12.36
C LEU A 50 1.95 -10.02 -13.29
N PRO A 51 1.97 -9.67 -14.59
CA PRO A 51 1.06 -10.26 -15.55
C PRO A 51 1.13 -11.77 -15.41
N SER A 52 -0.03 -12.43 -15.31
CA SER A 52 -0.09 -13.89 -15.37
C SER A 52 0.58 -14.33 -16.66
N ALA A 53 1.63 -15.15 -16.56
CA ALA A 53 2.37 -15.67 -17.71
C ALA A 53 1.49 -16.48 -18.68
N ASP A 54 0.28 -16.82 -18.25
CA ASP A 54 -0.70 -17.64 -18.98
C ASP A 54 -1.64 -16.82 -19.88
N TRP A 55 -1.35 -15.54 -20.14
CA TRP A 55 -2.09 -14.76 -21.15
C TRP A 55 -1.80 -15.31 -22.56
N GLN A 56 -2.74 -16.08 -23.11
CA GLN A 56 -2.77 -16.44 -24.53
C GLN A 56 -3.80 -15.55 -25.25
N PRO A 57 -3.43 -14.92 -26.39
CA PRO A 57 -4.28 -14.01 -27.15
C PRO A 57 -5.47 -14.69 -27.84
#